data_AF-A0AA47NTU6-F1
#
_entry.id   AF-A0AA47NTU6-F1
#
_cell.length_a   1.000
_cell.length_b   1.000
_cell.length_c   1.000
_cell.angle_alpha   90.00
_cell.angle_beta   90.00
_cell.angle_gamma   90.00
#
_symmetry.space_group_name_H-M   'P 1'
#
loop_
_entity.id
_entity.type
_entity.pdbx_description
1 polymer ?
#
loop_
_entity_poly.entity_id
_entity_poly.type
_entity_poly.pdbx_seq_one_letter_code
_entity_poly.pdbx_strand_id
1 'polypeptide(L)' 'MEFKPAKSRNLLLRRGRVQDRFCFKIREDSIPTVQEKLVKSLGKWYRVDLNDKECEEDAYSS' A
#
# COMPACT_ATOMS: atom_id res chain seq x y z
N MET A 1 2.42 6.66 21.24
CA MET A 1 2.44 5.44 20.42
C MET A 1 3.85 5.23 19.90
N GLU A 2 4.37 4.00 19.97
CA GLU A 2 5.67 3.65 19.38
C GLU A 2 5.45 2.87 18.08
N PHE A 3 6.19 3.24 17.03
CA PHE A 3 6.12 2.54 15.75
C PHE A 3 6.79 1.17 15.87
N LYS A 4 6.12 0.12 15.40
CA LYS A 4 6.62 -1.26 15.45
C LYS A 4 6.94 -1.75 14.02
N PRO A 5 8.22 -1.73 13.59
CA PRO A 5 8.61 -2.13 12.23
C PRO A 5 8.07 -3.49 11.81
N ALA A 6 8.11 -4.47 12.72
CA ALA A 6 7.60 -5.83 12.51
C ALA A 6 6.08 -5.93 12.21
N LYS A 7 5.30 -4.88 12.50
CA LYS A 7 3.86 -4.81 12.21
C LYS A 7 3.55 -4.10 10.87
N SER A 8 4.55 -3.48 10.25
CA SER A 8 4.45 -2.82 8.94
C SER A 8 5.01 -3.70 7.83
N ARG A 9 4.64 -3.43 6.57
CA ARG A 9 5.20 -4.09 5.38
C ARG A 9 5.56 -3.03 4.35
N ASN A 10 6.72 -3.15 3.71
CA ASN A 10 7.13 -2.24 2.63
C ASN A 10 6.91 -2.88 1.24
N LEU A 11 6.66 -2.02 0.25
CA LEU A 11 6.54 -2.37 -1.16
C LEU A 11 7.11 -1.23 -1.99
N LEU A 12 8.14 -1.50 -2.78
CA LEU A 12 8.71 -0.53 -3.72
C LEU A 12 8.29 -0.88 -5.15
N LEU A 13 7.66 0.07 -5.83
CA LEU A 13 7.29 -0.05 -7.24
C LEU A 13 8.15 0.87 -8.08
N ARG A 14 8.83 0.33 -9.08
CA ARG A 14 9.57 1.12 -10.08
C ARG A 14 9.19 0.65 -11.48
N ARG A 15 8.65 1.56 -12.29
CA ARG A 15 8.15 1.27 -13.65
C ARG A 15 7.16 0.09 -13.67
N GLY A 16 6.22 0.07 -12.71
CA GLY A 16 5.23 -0.99 -12.58
C GLY A 16 5.76 -2.34 -12.09
N ARG A 17 7.05 -2.45 -11.75
CA ARG A 17 7.65 -3.69 -11.24
C ARG A 17 7.99 -3.56 -9.77
N VAL A 18 7.67 -4.60 -9.01
CA VAL A 18 8.07 -4.73 -7.61
C VAL A 18 9.60 -4.84 -7.53
N GLN A 19 10.20 -4.16 -6.56
CA GLN A 19 11.64 -4.15 -6.31
C GLN A 19 11.94 -4.71 -4.91
N ASP A 20 12.12 -6.03 -4.81
CA ASP A 20 12.26 -6.72 -3.52
C ASP A 20 13.66 -6.66 -2.90
N ARG A 21 14.61 -6.02 -3.60
CA ARG A 21 16.00 -5.88 -3.13
C ARG A 21 16.18 -4.77 -2.10
N PHE A 22 15.18 -3.91 -1.93
CA PHE A 22 15.26 -2.75 -1.05
C PHE A 22 14.46 -3.00 0.22
N CYS A 23 15.16 -3.12 1.34
CA CYS A 23 14.53 -3.21 2.65
C CYS A 23 14.60 -1.87 3.37
N PHE A 24 13.45 -1.36 3.79
CA PHE A 24 13.38 -0.13 4.57
C PHE A 24 13.72 -0.43 6.01
N LYS A 25 14.42 0.49 6.66
CA LYS A 25 14.78 0.40 8.08
C LYS A 25 14.28 1.61 8.83
N ILE A 26 13.90 1.40 10.07
CA ILE A 26 13.68 2.48 11.03
C ILE A 26 14.62 2.24 12.19
N ARG A 27 15.57 3.16 12.39
CA ARG A 27 16.71 2.96 13.28
C ARG A 27 17.47 1.70 12.84
N GLU A 28 17.66 0.74 13.74
CA GLU A 28 18.34 -0.53 13.44
C GLU A 28 17.39 -1.63 12.94
N ASP A 29 16.08 -1.45 13.07
CA ASP A 29 15.09 -2.47 12.75
C ASP A 29 14.67 -2.45 11.27
N SER A 30 14.70 -3.61 10.63
CA SER A 30 14.18 -3.79 9.26
C SER A 30 12.66 -3.95 9.25
N ILE A 31 12.02 -3.27 8.30
CA ILE A 31 10.62 -3.50 7.95
C ILE A 31 10.57 -4.66 6.95
N PRO A 32 9.80 -5.72 7.21
CA PRO A 32 9.68 -6.84 6.28
C PRO A 32 8.98 -6.40 4.99
N THR A 33 9.33 -7.02 3.87
CA THR A 33 8.64 -6.77 2.59
C THR A 33 7.27 -7.47 2.55
N VAL A 34 6.40 -7.05 1.63
CA VAL A 34 5.12 -7.76 1.38
C VAL A 34 5.36 -9.21 0.94
N GLN A 35 6.46 -9.49 0.24
CA GLN A 35 6.80 -10.86 -0.21
C GLN A 35 7.35 -11.73 0.92
N GLU A 36 8.21 -11.18 1.79
CA GLU A 36 8.75 -11.91 2.95
C GLU A 36 7.64 -12.25 3.96
N LYS A 37 6.71 -11.33 4.19
CA LYS A 37 5.62 -11.51 5.15
C LYS A 37 4.31 -10.98 4.61
N LEU A 38 3.65 -11.86 3.84
CA LEU A 38 2.36 -11.61 3.20
C LEU A 38 1.32 -11.03 4.17
N VAL A 39 0.53 -10.10 3.66
CA VAL A 39 -0.63 -9.57 4.35
C VAL A 39 -1.80 -10.54 4.14
N LYS A 40 -2.19 -11.28 5.19
CA LYS A 40 -3.23 -12.33 5.10
C LYS A 40 -4.63 -11.78 4.80
N SER A 41 -4.92 -10.55 5.19
CA SER A 41 -6.22 -9.92 5.00
C SER A 41 -6.04 -8.44 4.65
N LEU A 42 -6.44 -8.06 3.44
CA LEU A 42 -6.48 -6.67 2.97
C LEU A 42 -7.86 -6.03 3.15
N GLY A 43 -8.83 -6.76 3.70
CA GLY A 43 -10.19 -6.29 3.91
C GLY A 43 -11.04 -6.40 2.64
N LYS A 44 -11.96 -5.44 2.45
CA LYS A 44 -12.86 -5.39 1.30
C LYS A 44 -12.11 -4.91 0.06
N TRP A 45 -12.40 -5.55 -1.07
CA TRP A 45 -11.97 -5.07 -2.38
C TRP A 45 -12.96 -4.01 -2.86
N TYR A 46 -12.45 -2.82 -3.13
CA TYR A 46 -13.20 -1.78 -3.82
C TYR A 46 -12.70 -1.76 -5.25
N ARG A 47 -13.63 -1.89 -6.20
CA ARG A 47 -13.38 -1.62 -7.61
C ARG A 47 -14.25 -0.43 -7.96
N VAL A 48 -13.61 0.67 -8.31
CA VAL A 48 -14.23 1.79 -8.99
C VAL A 48 -13.53 1.85 -10.33
N ASP A 49 -14.32 1.75 -11.40
CA ASP A 49 -13.79 1.97 -12.73
C ASP A 49 -13.55 3.47 -12.89
N LEU A 50 -12.38 3.85 -13.37
CA LEU A 50 -12.08 5.25 -13.66
C LEU A 50 -12.88 5.65 -14.90
N ASN A 51 -14.03 6.28 -14.67
CA ASN A 51 -14.91 6.79 -15.72
C ASN A 51 -15.07 8.30 -15.54
N ASP A 52 -14.68 9.06 -16.56
CA ASP A 52 -14.76 10.53 -16.55
C ASP A 52 -16.20 11.04 -16.32
N LYS A 53 -17.22 10.23 -16.67
CA LYS A 53 -18.63 10.58 -16.48
C LYS A 53 -19.11 10.52 -15.03
N GLU A 54 -18.49 9.68 -14.20
CA GLU A 54 -18.91 9.51 -12.80
C GLU A 54 -18.30 10.60 -11.89
N CYS A 55 -17.27 11.31 -12.36
CA CYS A 55 -16.64 12.40 -11.62
C CYS A 55 -17.52 13.68 -11.53
N GLU A 56 -18.56 13.80 -12.36
CA GLU A 56 -19.42 14.99 -12.41
C GLU A 56 -20.50 15.01 -11.32
N GLU A 57 -20.98 13.86 -10.84
CA GLU A 57 -22.10 13.79 -9.88
C GLU A 57 -21.67 14.07 -8.43
N ASP A 58 -20.43 13.71 -8.05
CA ASP A 58 -19.93 13.94 -6.68
C ASP A 58 -19.44 15.38 -6.43
N ALA A 59 -19.30 16.20 -7.48
CA ALA A 59 -18.84 17.58 -7.36
C ALA A 59 -19.96 18.58 -7.01
N TYR A 60 -21.23 18.17 -7.09
CA TYR A 60 -22.39 19.06 -6.92
C TYR A 60 -23.41 18.61 -5.87
N SER A 61 -23.15 17.54 -5.12
CA SER A 61 -24.02 17.12 -4.01
C SER A 61 -23.44 17.59 -2.66
N SER A 62 -23.67 18.85 -2.32
CA SER A 62 -23.53 19.44 -0.97
C SER A 62 -24.78 20.22 -0.60
#